data_AF-A0A9D1IYD2-F1
#
_entry.id   AF-A0A9D1IYD2-F1
#
_cell.length_a   1.000
_cell.length_b   1.000
_cell.length_c   1.000
_cell.angle_alpha   90.00
_cell.angle_beta   90.00
_cell.angle_gamma   90.00
#
_symmetry.space_group_name_H-M   'P 1'
#
loop_
_entity.id
_entity.type
_entity.pdbx_description
1 polymer ?
#
loop_
_entity_poly.entity_id
_entity_poly.type
_entity_poly.pdbx_seq_one_letter_code
_entity_poly.pdbx_strand_id
1 'polypeptide(L)'
;MMNAGTGLLLLVVLTGAALLNQASMFTFLSQLPFSGAMAAALAVCFLLSMTLFTASSVSLEGRNLWILQSMPVPATAVLAAKLRLHLLLTLPPVILCTPLLCLAFGAESLLWLPATLLPMAAAWFIAVLGLVCNLLFPKLDWLNETAAVKQGVSVLLSMLGGMLSVVAAGALAALLLNLRLPTAAVLLVQTAFFLILALPLRLWLFRRGAGRFAAL
;
A
#
# COMPACT_ATOMS: atom_id res chain seq x y z
N MET A 1 16.55 -2.76 6.07
CA MET A 1 15.41 -3.59 5.64
C MET A 1 14.22 -3.57 6.61
N MET A 2 14.40 -3.54 7.93
CA MET A 2 13.30 -3.63 8.91
C MET A 2 12.17 -2.59 8.74
N ASN A 3 12.49 -1.31 8.45
CA ASN A 3 11.46 -0.26 8.30
C ASN A 3 10.53 -0.41 7.08
N ALA A 4 10.92 -1.15 6.03
CA ALA A 4 10.08 -1.27 4.83
C ALA A 4 8.93 -2.28 5.00
N GLY A 5 9.04 -3.18 5.97
CA GLY A 5 8.04 -4.22 6.27
C GLY A 5 7.33 -4.02 7.61
N THR A 6 7.59 -2.94 8.35
CA THR A 6 6.97 -2.67 9.66
C THR A 6 5.45 -2.66 9.58
N GLY A 7 4.88 -2.11 8.51
CA GLY A 7 3.42 -2.11 8.33
C GLY A 7 2.80 -3.51 8.25
N LEU A 8 3.50 -4.49 7.64
CA LEU A 8 3.03 -5.88 7.61
C LEU A 8 3.15 -6.56 8.98
N LEU A 9 4.25 -6.29 9.70
CA LEU A 9 4.43 -6.80 11.06
C LEU A 9 3.34 -6.25 12.00
N LEU A 10 3.10 -4.94 11.94
CA LEU A 10 2.04 -4.29 12.72
C LEU A 10 0.65 -4.78 12.33
N LEU A 11 0.42 -5.12 11.06
CA LEU A 11 -0.85 -5.70 10.62
C LEU A 11 -1.14 -7.02 11.34
N VAL A 12 -0.17 -7.94 11.38
CA VAL A 12 -0.31 -9.23 12.07
C VAL A 12 -0.46 -9.06 13.58
N VAL A 13 0.27 -8.12 14.18
CA VAL A 13 0.15 -7.83 15.62
C VAL A 13 -1.21 -7.23 15.94
N LEU A 14 -1.70 -6.27 15.13
CA LEU A 14 -3.00 -5.65 15.32
C LEU A 14 -4.13 -6.67 15.19
N THR A 15 -4.06 -7.57 14.21
CA THR A 15 -5.10 -8.61 14.03
C THR A 15 -5.12 -9.59 15.19
N GLY A 16 -3.95 -10.06 15.63
CA GLY A 16 -3.85 -10.92 16.81
C GLY A 16 -4.39 -10.24 18.07
N ALA A 17 -4.00 -8.99 18.32
CA ALA A 17 -4.47 -8.23 19.49
C ALA A 17 -5.98 -7.96 19.45
N ALA A 18 -6.52 -7.62 18.27
CA ALA A 18 -7.95 -7.39 18.10
C ALA A 18 -8.79 -8.65 18.34
N LEU A 19 -8.28 -9.82 17.94
CA LEU A 19 -8.95 -11.11 18.19
C LEU A 19 -8.96 -11.49 19.67
N LEU A 20 -7.90 -11.17 20.42
CA LEU A 20 -7.82 -11.46 21.85
C LEU A 20 -8.71 -10.52 22.69
N ASN A 21 -8.81 -9.25 22.31
CA ASN A 21 -9.47 -8.20 23.11
C ASN A 21 -10.68 -7.57 22.41
N GLN A 22 -11.57 -8.40 21.84
CA GLN A 22 -12.74 -7.94 21.07
C GLN A 22 -13.58 -6.88 21.79
N ALA A 23 -13.87 -7.09 23.09
CA ALA A 23 -14.69 -6.17 23.88
C ALA A 23 -14.12 -4.74 23.93
N SER A 24 -12.80 -4.60 24.10
CA SER A 24 -12.12 -3.30 24.11
C SER A 24 -12.10 -2.63 22.72
N MET A 25 -12.04 -3.43 21.66
CA MET A 25 -12.07 -2.92 20.29
C MET A 25 -13.46 -2.39 19.94
N PHE A 26 -14.53 -3.06 20.36
CA PHE A 26 -15.90 -2.58 20.19
C PHE A 26 -16.16 -1.26 20.91
N THR A 27 -15.66 -1.11 22.14
CA THR A 27 -15.83 0.16 22.87
C THR A 27 -15.08 1.30 22.19
N PHE A 28 -13.85 1.08 21.72
CA PHE A 28 -13.12 2.07 20.91
C PHE A 28 -13.84 2.40 19.59
N LEU A 29 -14.36 1.40 18.88
CA LEU A 29 -15.06 1.61 17.60
C LEU A 29 -16.36 2.39 17.76
N SER A 30 -17.07 2.20 18.87
CA SER A 30 -18.32 2.93 19.15
C SER A 30 -18.13 4.45 19.26
N GLN A 31 -16.89 4.92 19.48
CA GLN A 31 -16.53 6.34 19.52
C GLN A 31 -16.22 6.92 18.14
N LEU A 32 -16.01 6.07 17.13
CA LEU A 32 -15.72 6.49 15.76
C LEU A 32 -17.01 6.54 14.92
N PRO A 33 -17.12 7.48 13.96
CA PRO A 33 -18.27 7.58 13.07
C PRO A 33 -18.31 6.49 11.98
N PHE A 34 -17.46 5.48 12.06
CA PHE A 34 -17.26 4.48 11.01
C PHE A 34 -17.77 3.10 11.45
N SER A 35 -18.36 2.36 10.50
CA SER A 35 -18.68 0.95 10.70
C SER A 35 -17.43 0.10 10.94
N GLY A 36 -17.57 -1.03 11.63
CA GLY A 36 -16.45 -1.96 11.89
C GLY A 36 -15.70 -2.40 10.64
N ALA A 37 -16.40 -2.72 9.55
CA ALA A 37 -15.78 -3.07 8.26
C ALA A 37 -14.94 -1.94 7.68
N MET A 38 -15.43 -0.71 7.77
CA MET A 38 -14.74 0.46 7.24
C MET A 38 -13.52 0.83 8.10
N ALA A 39 -13.65 0.74 9.41
CA ALA A 39 -12.53 0.93 10.32
C ALA A 39 -11.43 -0.11 10.09
N ALA A 40 -11.78 -1.39 9.90
CA ALA A 40 -10.83 -2.44 9.54
C ALA A 40 -10.12 -2.13 8.23
N ALA A 41 -10.85 -1.84 7.16
CA ALA A 41 -10.27 -1.54 5.85
C ALA A 41 -9.33 -0.32 5.88
N LEU A 42 -9.74 0.77 6.53
CA LEU A 42 -8.92 1.98 6.66
C LEU A 42 -7.68 1.75 7.53
N ALA A 43 -7.79 0.98 8.61
CA ALA A 43 -6.65 0.62 9.45
C ALA A 43 -5.61 -0.20 8.66
N VAL A 44 -6.05 -1.20 7.88
CA VAL A 44 -5.15 -1.97 7.03
C VAL A 44 -4.51 -1.08 5.96
N CYS A 45 -5.26 -0.19 5.31
CA CYS A 45 -4.71 0.78 4.38
C CYS A 45 -3.64 1.69 4.99
N PHE A 46 -3.88 2.18 6.20
CA PHE A 46 -2.93 2.99 6.92
C PHE A 46 -1.63 2.22 7.18
N LEU A 47 -1.72 0.98 7.66
CA LEU A 47 -0.55 0.14 7.88
C LEU A 47 0.19 -0.19 6.57
N LEU A 48 -0.54 -0.45 5.48
CA LEU A 48 0.06 -0.66 4.16
C LEU A 48 0.80 0.58 3.64
N SER A 49 0.35 1.79 3.98
CA SER A 49 1.07 3.02 3.57
C SER A 49 2.49 3.09 4.14
N MET A 50 2.76 2.36 5.23
CA MET A 50 4.09 2.22 5.83
C MET A 50 4.93 1.09 5.21
N THR A 51 4.36 0.32 4.27
CA THR A 51 5.04 -0.81 3.61
C THR A 51 5.60 -0.36 2.25
N LEU A 52 6.92 -0.18 2.16
CA LEU A 52 7.53 0.57 1.04
C LEU A 52 8.64 -0.22 0.34
N PHE A 53 8.37 -1.49 0.01
CA PHE A 53 9.35 -2.33 -0.69
C PHE A 53 9.76 -1.79 -2.06
N THR A 54 8.83 -1.20 -2.83
CA THR A 54 9.12 -0.70 -4.18
C THR A 54 9.90 0.60 -4.18
N ALA A 55 9.73 1.43 -3.15
CA ALA A 55 10.33 2.76 -3.02
C ALA A 55 11.86 2.77 -2.93
N SER A 56 12.47 1.67 -2.47
CA SER A 56 13.93 1.50 -2.42
C SER A 56 14.45 0.42 -3.37
N SER A 57 13.57 -0.36 -4.02
CA SER A 57 13.94 -1.52 -4.84
C SER A 57 14.90 -1.27 -6.01
N VAL A 58 14.83 -0.15 -6.72
CA VAL A 58 15.76 0.22 -7.81
C VAL A 58 17.05 0.82 -7.24
N SER A 59 16.93 1.72 -6.26
CA SER A 59 18.09 2.31 -5.56
C SER A 59 19.00 1.25 -4.91
N LEU A 60 18.43 0.13 -4.44
CA LEU A 60 19.18 -1.01 -3.91
C LEU A 60 20.01 -1.75 -4.94
N GLU A 61 19.62 -1.70 -6.22
CA GLU A 61 20.38 -2.35 -7.29
C GLU A 61 21.65 -1.59 -7.62
N GLY A 62 21.68 -0.26 -7.43
CA GLY A 62 22.89 0.58 -7.35
C GLY A 62 24.08 0.10 -8.18
N ARG A 63 25.07 -0.50 -7.49
CA ARG A 63 26.33 -0.99 -8.07
C ARG A 63 26.18 -2.20 -9.00
N ASN A 64 25.09 -2.95 -8.89
CA ASN A 64 24.76 -4.13 -9.69
C ASN A 64 23.73 -3.82 -10.79
N LEU A 65 23.34 -2.56 -10.97
CA LEU A 65 22.35 -2.15 -11.97
C LEU A 65 22.81 -2.51 -13.40
N TRP A 66 24.12 -2.40 -13.68
CA TRP A 66 24.72 -2.80 -14.96
C TRP A 66 24.50 -4.29 -15.30
N ILE A 67 24.43 -5.18 -14.29
CA ILE A 67 24.15 -6.60 -14.51
C ILE A 67 22.75 -6.75 -15.11
N LEU A 68 21.75 -6.07 -14.52
CA LEU A 68 20.37 -6.11 -15.00
C LEU A 68 20.20 -5.48 -16.38
N GLN A 69 21.02 -4.49 -16.73
CA GLN A 69 21.03 -3.88 -18.06
C GLN A 69 21.68 -4.76 -19.12
N SER A 70 22.68 -5.56 -18.74
CA SER A 70 23.33 -6.51 -19.64
C SER A 70 22.48 -7.74 -19.95
N MET A 71 21.44 -8.02 -19.13
CA MET A 71 20.54 -9.14 -19.37
C MET A 71 19.63 -8.89 -20.58
N PRO A 72 19.34 -9.91 -21.40
CA PRO A 72 18.43 -9.81 -22.56
C PRO A 72 16.96 -9.77 -22.11
N VAL A 73 16.62 -8.95 -21.12
CA VAL A 73 15.30 -8.84 -20.51
C VAL A 73 14.83 -7.38 -20.64
N PRO A 74 13.61 -7.11 -21.13
CA PRO A 74 13.13 -5.75 -21.26
C PRO A 74 12.96 -5.10 -19.87
N ALA A 75 13.33 -3.82 -19.74
CA ALA A 75 13.19 -3.04 -18.52
C ALA A 75 11.76 -3.08 -17.92
N THR A 76 10.74 -3.16 -18.77
CA THR A 76 9.34 -3.32 -18.35
C THR A 76 9.11 -4.61 -17.56
N ALA A 77 9.76 -5.71 -17.92
CA ALA A 77 9.65 -6.98 -17.21
C ALA A 77 10.35 -6.92 -15.84
N VAL A 78 11.47 -6.21 -15.73
CA VAL A 78 12.16 -5.98 -14.44
C VAL A 78 11.28 -5.15 -13.50
N LEU A 79 10.72 -4.04 -13.98
CA LEU A 79 9.80 -3.22 -13.19
C LEU A 79 8.53 -3.98 -12.81
N ALA A 80 7.98 -4.80 -13.71
CA ALA A 80 6.84 -5.66 -13.42
C ALA A 80 7.17 -6.72 -12.36
N ALA A 81 8.36 -7.31 -12.39
CA ALA A 81 8.81 -8.28 -11.39
C ALA A 81 8.91 -7.63 -9.99
N LYS A 82 9.47 -6.42 -9.91
CA LYS A 82 9.52 -5.65 -8.64
C LYS A 82 8.14 -5.35 -8.07
N LEU A 83 7.20 -4.97 -8.93
CA LEU A 83 5.82 -4.71 -8.53
C LEU A 83 5.13 -6.00 -8.06
N ARG A 84 5.29 -7.11 -8.79
CA ARG A 84 4.75 -8.43 -8.41
C ARG A 84 5.31 -8.90 -7.07
N LEU A 85 6.60 -8.68 -6.80
CA LEU A 85 7.20 -9.04 -5.51
C LEU A 85 6.56 -8.29 -4.36
N HIS A 86 6.31 -6.98 -4.51
CA HIS A 86 5.59 -6.21 -3.48
C HIS A 86 4.21 -6.80 -3.21
N LEU A 87 3.43 -7.09 -4.26
CA LEU A 87 2.10 -7.67 -4.12
C LEU A 87 2.12 -9.08 -3.53
N LEU A 88 3.08 -9.90 -3.91
CA LEU A 88 3.25 -11.24 -3.36
C LEU A 88 3.48 -11.20 -1.85
N LEU A 89 4.19 -10.18 -1.36
CA LEU A 89 4.45 -9.99 0.07
C LEU A 89 3.28 -9.32 0.80
N THR A 90 2.53 -8.42 0.17
CA THR A 90 1.47 -7.65 0.84
C THR A 90 0.07 -8.27 0.71
N LEU A 91 -0.27 -8.91 -0.41
CA LEU A 91 -1.62 -9.45 -0.63
C LEU A 91 -1.98 -10.61 0.31
N PRO A 92 -1.13 -11.62 0.58
CA PRO A 92 -1.53 -12.71 1.46
C PRO A 92 -1.84 -12.23 2.89
N PRO A 93 -1.02 -11.38 3.53
CA PRO A 93 -1.38 -10.78 4.81
C PRO A 93 -2.67 -9.99 4.75
N VAL A 94 -2.90 -9.17 3.71
CA VAL A 94 -4.12 -8.38 3.58
C VAL A 94 -5.36 -9.26 3.47
N ILE A 95 -5.34 -10.27 2.61
CA ILE A 95 -6.49 -11.17 2.38
C ILE A 95 -6.84 -11.98 3.63
N LEU A 96 -5.84 -12.34 4.45
CA LEU A 96 -6.07 -13.08 5.69
C LEU A 96 -6.46 -12.16 6.86
N CYS A 97 -5.77 -11.04 7.03
CA CYS A 97 -5.92 -10.16 8.19
C CYS A 97 -7.19 -9.30 8.14
N THR A 98 -7.60 -8.83 6.96
CA THR A 98 -8.78 -7.95 6.80
C THR A 98 -10.10 -8.61 7.22
N PRO A 99 -10.45 -9.85 6.82
CA PRO A 99 -11.68 -10.49 7.28
C PRO A 99 -11.61 -10.83 8.77
N LEU A 100 -10.42 -11.19 9.30
CA LEU A 100 -10.24 -11.44 10.73
C LEU A 100 -10.49 -10.18 11.57
N LEU A 101 -10.04 -9.01 11.09
CA LEU A 101 -10.37 -7.73 11.72
C LEU A 101 -11.86 -7.40 11.59
N CYS A 102 -12.48 -7.66 10.43
CA CYS A 102 -13.92 -7.47 10.27
C CYS A 102 -14.71 -8.33 11.27
N LEU A 103 -14.29 -9.57 11.50
CA LEU A 103 -14.87 -10.46 12.51
C LEU A 103 -14.65 -9.93 13.92
N ALA A 104 -13.42 -9.51 14.27
CA ALA A 104 -13.11 -8.94 15.57
C ALA A 104 -13.91 -7.66 15.87
N PHE A 105 -14.27 -6.91 14.83
CA PHE A 105 -15.04 -5.67 14.91
C PHE A 105 -16.55 -5.86 14.70
N GLY A 106 -17.03 -7.11 14.62
CA GLY A 106 -18.46 -7.44 14.51
C GLY A 106 -19.12 -6.93 13.23
N ALA A 107 -18.37 -6.82 12.14
CA ALA A 107 -18.89 -6.37 10.88
C ALA A 107 -19.77 -7.44 10.21
N GLU A 108 -20.85 -7.01 9.56
CA GLU A 108 -21.72 -7.85 8.77
C GLU A 108 -20.94 -8.58 7.65
N SER A 109 -21.24 -9.87 7.45
CA SER A 109 -20.55 -10.74 6.49
C SER A 109 -20.59 -10.21 5.05
N LEU A 110 -21.66 -9.51 4.67
CA LEU A 110 -21.81 -8.89 3.34
C LEU A 110 -20.72 -7.82 3.07
N LEU A 111 -20.21 -7.18 4.12
CA LEU A 111 -19.21 -6.11 4.01
C LEU A 111 -17.77 -6.62 3.94
N TRP A 112 -17.53 -7.92 4.15
CA TRP A 112 -16.17 -8.46 4.20
C TRP A 112 -15.48 -8.34 2.85
N LEU A 113 -16.17 -8.67 1.76
CA LEU A 113 -15.63 -8.59 0.40
C LEU A 113 -15.26 -7.15 0.00
N PRO A 114 -16.16 -6.14 0.09
CA PRO A 114 -15.76 -4.76 -0.24
C PRO A 114 -14.70 -4.21 0.73
N ALA A 115 -14.67 -4.64 1.99
CA ALA A 115 -13.64 -4.25 2.96
C ALA A 115 -12.26 -4.86 2.67
N THR A 116 -12.18 -6.03 2.04
CA THR A 116 -10.90 -6.64 1.61
C THR A 116 -10.42 -6.07 0.28
N LEU A 117 -11.31 -5.76 -0.65
CA LEU A 117 -10.95 -5.16 -1.95
C LEU A 117 -10.25 -3.81 -1.80
N LEU A 118 -10.66 -3.00 -0.81
CA LEU A 118 -10.12 -1.66 -0.58
C LEU A 118 -8.60 -1.68 -0.30
N PRO A 119 -8.10 -2.40 0.72
CA PRO A 119 -6.67 -2.49 0.98
C PRO A 119 -5.91 -3.22 -0.13
N MET A 120 -6.53 -4.12 -0.91
CA MET A 120 -5.89 -4.67 -2.12
C MET A 120 -5.64 -3.60 -3.18
N ALA A 121 -6.62 -2.73 -3.45
CA ALA A 121 -6.46 -1.61 -4.37
C ALA A 121 -5.43 -0.59 -3.84
N ALA A 122 -5.42 -0.32 -2.54
CA ALA A 122 -4.45 0.55 -1.90
C ALA A 122 -3.02 -0.03 -1.99
N ALA A 123 -2.84 -1.34 -1.73
CA ALA A 123 -1.54 -2.01 -1.88
C ALA A 123 -1.01 -1.89 -3.31
N TRP A 124 -1.87 -2.06 -4.31
CA TRP A 124 -1.50 -1.84 -5.71
C TRP A 124 -1.06 -0.39 -5.97
N PHE A 125 -1.82 0.60 -5.50
CA PHE A 125 -1.47 2.01 -5.63
C PHE A 125 -0.12 2.33 -4.98
N ILE A 126 0.10 1.91 -3.74
CA ILE A 126 1.33 2.14 -2.97
C ILE A 126 2.53 1.50 -3.67
N ALA A 127 2.36 0.29 -4.21
CA ALA A 127 3.41 -0.40 -4.96
C ALA A 127 3.86 0.41 -6.19
N VAL A 128 2.89 0.87 -7.00
CA VAL A 128 3.17 1.67 -8.20
C VAL A 128 3.78 3.01 -7.83
N LEU A 129 3.19 3.73 -6.86
CA LEU A 129 3.67 5.03 -6.41
C LEU A 129 5.11 4.95 -5.92
N GLY A 130 5.44 3.96 -5.09
CA GLY A 130 6.79 3.72 -4.63
C GLY A 130 7.79 3.50 -5.78
N LEU A 131 7.43 2.71 -6.78
CA LEU A 131 8.30 2.45 -7.93
C LEU A 131 8.50 3.72 -8.79
N VAL A 132 7.44 4.50 -9.00
CA VAL A 132 7.51 5.77 -9.73
C VAL A 132 8.40 6.78 -9.01
N CYS A 133 8.22 6.96 -7.70
CA CYS A 133 9.06 7.84 -6.89
C CYS A 133 10.54 7.41 -6.92
N ASN A 134 10.79 6.10 -6.90
CA ASN A 134 12.15 5.54 -6.97
C ASN A 134 12.82 5.77 -8.33
N LEU A 135 12.07 5.69 -9.43
CA LEU A 135 12.59 6.01 -10.77
C LEU A 135 12.76 7.50 -11.03
N LEU A 136 11.98 8.35 -10.36
CA LEU A 136 12.09 9.80 -10.46
C LEU A 136 13.29 10.34 -9.67
N PHE A 137 13.57 9.74 -8.51
CA PHE A 137 14.64 10.17 -7.61
C PHE A 137 15.47 8.95 -7.15
N PRO A 138 16.18 8.27 -8.08
CA PRO A 138 16.99 7.12 -7.73
C PRO A 138 18.22 7.58 -6.93
N LYS A 139 18.56 6.83 -5.88
CA LYS A 139 19.74 7.09 -5.06
C LYS A 139 20.72 5.93 -5.27
N LEU A 140 21.60 6.06 -6.26
CA LEU A 140 22.53 4.98 -6.68
C LEU A 140 23.90 5.06 -5.96
N ASP A 141 24.34 6.26 -5.59
CA ASP A 141 25.66 6.50 -4.96
C ASP A 141 25.65 6.34 -3.44
N TRP A 142 25.07 5.26 -2.93
CA TRP A 142 25.04 5.02 -1.50
C TRP A 142 26.35 4.37 -1.01
N LEU A 143 26.92 4.94 0.05
CA LEU A 143 28.07 4.36 0.77
C LEU A 143 27.63 3.26 1.76
N ASN A 144 26.39 3.35 2.25
CA ASN A 144 25.76 2.37 3.14
C ASN A 144 24.38 1.98 2.59
N GLU A 145 24.08 0.68 2.55
CA GLU A 145 22.77 0.14 2.10
C GLU A 145 21.58 0.75 2.88
N THR A 146 21.81 1.06 4.15
CA THR A 146 20.81 1.69 5.02
C THR A 146 20.47 3.11 4.56
N ALA A 147 21.40 3.85 3.95
CA ALA A 147 21.18 5.20 3.45
C ALA A 147 20.34 5.24 2.17
N ALA A 148 20.40 4.17 1.36
CA ALA A 148 19.52 3.98 0.21
C ALA A 148 18.08 3.67 0.64
N VAL A 149 17.92 2.89 1.71
CA VAL A 149 16.61 2.40 2.18
C VAL A 149 15.90 3.38 3.10
N LYS A 150 16.63 4.12 3.97
CA LYS A 150 16.01 4.95 5.03
C LYS A 150 16.08 6.46 4.78
N GLN A 151 16.97 6.93 3.91
CA GLN A 151 17.22 8.37 3.69
C GLN A 151 17.05 8.78 2.21
N GLY A 152 16.29 8.01 1.44
CA GLY A 152 15.96 8.34 0.06
C GLY A 152 14.77 9.30 -0.01
N VAL A 153 14.89 10.36 -0.81
CA VAL A 153 13.76 11.27 -1.13
C VAL A 153 12.58 10.49 -1.72
N SER A 154 12.87 9.44 -2.51
CA SER A 154 11.88 8.50 -3.03
C SER A 154 11.05 7.80 -1.94
N VAL A 155 11.68 7.39 -0.85
CA VAL A 155 11.03 6.73 0.29
C VAL A 155 10.16 7.71 1.07
N LEU A 156 10.66 8.93 1.31
CA LEU A 156 9.89 9.98 1.97
C LEU A 156 8.66 10.39 1.16
N LEU A 157 8.82 10.63 -0.15
CA LEU A 157 7.72 10.97 -1.04
C LEU A 157 6.67 9.86 -1.14
N SER A 158 7.12 8.61 -1.17
CA SER A 158 6.19 7.47 -1.24
C SER A 158 5.44 7.23 0.07
N MET A 159 6.08 7.44 1.23
CA MET A 159 5.41 7.44 2.52
C MET A 159 4.35 8.54 2.60
N LEU A 160 4.74 9.78 2.33
CA LEU A 160 3.82 10.91 2.41
C LEU A 160 2.67 10.76 1.40
N GLY A 161 2.96 10.34 0.16
CA GLY A 161 1.93 10.06 -0.84
C GLY A 161 0.97 8.95 -0.43
N GLY A 162 1.51 7.86 0.15
CA GLY A 162 0.71 6.77 0.72
C GLY A 162 -0.19 7.26 1.85
N MET A 163 0.36 7.93 2.86
CA MET A 163 -0.42 8.45 3.99
C MET A 163 -1.49 9.46 3.57
N LEU A 164 -1.13 10.42 2.71
CA LEU A 164 -2.08 11.40 2.18
C LEU A 164 -3.22 10.74 1.42
N SER A 165 -2.94 9.68 0.64
CA SER A 165 -3.99 8.94 -0.07
C SER A 165 -4.96 8.23 0.88
N VAL A 166 -4.48 7.72 2.02
CA VAL A 166 -5.33 7.09 3.05
C VAL A 166 -6.16 8.13 3.78
N VAL A 167 -5.57 9.29 4.13
CA VAL A 167 -6.30 10.41 4.73
C VAL A 167 -7.38 10.91 3.77
N ALA A 168 -7.06 11.06 2.48
CA ALA A 168 -8.03 11.43 1.46
C ALA A 168 -9.16 10.39 1.33
N ALA A 169 -8.84 9.09 1.38
CA ALA A 169 -9.85 8.03 1.39
C ALA A 169 -10.75 8.11 2.64
N GLY A 170 -10.20 8.39 3.82
CA GLY A 170 -10.96 8.60 5.06
C GLY A 170 -11.88 9.82 5.00
N ALA A 171 -11.38 10.95 4.48
CA ALA A 171 -12.18 12.15 4.27
C ALA A 171 -13.31 11.91 3.25
N LEU A 172 -13.03 11.18 2.17
CA LEU A 172 -14.03 10.75 1.20
C LEU A 172 -15.08 9.85 1.85
N ALA A 173 -14.69 8.92 2.73
CA ALA A 173 -15.64 8.12 3.51
C ALA A 173 -16.58 8.99 4.34
N ALA A 174 -16.04 9.94 5.11
CA ALA A 174 -16.84 10.84 5.93
C ALA A 174 -17.84 11.66 5.09
N LEU A 175 -17.41 12.17 3.92
CA LEU A 175 -18.28 12.90 3.00
C LEU A 175 -19.40 12.00 2.44
N LEU A 176 -19.09 10.78 2.01
CA LEU A 176 -20.08 9.85 1.46
C LEU A 176 -21.07 9.34 2.53
N LEU A 177 -20.61 9.18 3.78
CA LEU A 177 -21.49 8.85 4.91
C LEU A 177 -22.44 10.01 5.24
N ASN A 178 -21.99 11.27 5.15
CA ASN A 178 -22.87 12.44 5.27
C ASN A 178 -23.96 12.49 4.19
N LEU A 179 -23.68 11.96 3.00
CA LEU A 179 -24.66 11.77 1.92
C LEU A 179 -25.59 10.56 2.14
N ARG A 180 -25.49 9.88 3.29
CA ARG A 180 -26.29 8.71 3.67
C ARG A 180 -26.18 7.53 2.70
N LEU A 181 -25.04 7.38 2.04
CA LEU A 181 -24.78 6.21 1.21
C LEU A 181 -24.57 4.96 2.06
N PRO A 182 -24.97 3.77 1.58
CA PRO A 182 -24.71 2.52 2.28
C PRO A 182 -23.20 2.28 2.38
N THR A 183 -22.77 1.67 3.48
CA THR A 183 -21.35 1.39 3.78
C THR A 183 -20.65 0.61 2.68
N ALA A 184 -21.34 -0.35 2.07
CA ALA A 184 -20.84 -1.11 0.92
C ALA A 184 -20.50 -0.20 -0.26
N ALA A 185 -21.36 0.77 -0.59
CA ALA A 185 -21.11 1.71 -1.68
C ALA A 185 -19.92 2.62 -1.37
N VAL A 186 -19.79 3.07 -0.12
CA VAL A 186 -18.65 3.91 0.31
C VAL A 186 -17.32 3.16 0.13
N LEU A 187 -17.25 1.90 0.57
CA LEU A 187 -16.06 1.05 0.40
C LEU A 187 -15.72 0.84 -1.09
N LEU A 188 -16.74 0.64 -1.94
CA LEU A 188 -16.54 0.50 -3.38
C LEU A 188 -16.06 1.81 -4.04
N VAL A 189 -16.59 2.96 -3.66
CA VAL A 189 -16.08 4.24 -4.18
C VAL A 189 -14.63 4.47 -3.74
N GLN A 190 -14.27 4.11 -2.50
CA GLN A 190 -12.88 4.16 -2.03
C GLN A 190 -11.97 3.19 -2.79
N THR A 191 -12.43 1.97 -3.12
CA THR A 191 -11.67 1.06 -4.00
C THR A 191 -11.42 1.68 -5.36
N ALA A 192 -12.46 2.27 -5.96
CA ALA A 192 -12.37 2.93 -7.26
C ALA A 192 -11.40 4.12 -7.21
N PHE A 193 -11.42 4.91 -6.13
CA PHE A 193 -10.48 6.00 -5.91
C PHE A 193 -9.01 5.55 -5.99
N PHE A 194 -8.64 4.48 -5.27
CA PHE A 194 -7.27 3.94 -5.34
C PHE A 194 -6.90 3.40 -6.73
N LEU A 195 -7.83 2.73 -7.41
CA LEU A 195 -7.60 2.23 -8.77
C LEU A 195 -7.41 3.36 -9.76
N ILE A 196 -8.24 4.41 -9.69
CA ILE A 196 -8.14 5.61 -10.54
C ILE A 196 -6.81 6.31 -10.34
N LEU A 197 -6.32 6.41 -9.10
CA LEU A 197 -4.99 6.98 -8.82
C LEU A 197 -3.84 6.09 -9.33
N ALA A 198 -3.99 4.76 -9.26
CA ALA A 198 -2.95 3.82 -9.67
C ALA A 198 -2.80 3.70 -11.20
N LEU A 199 -3.89 3.81 -11.95
CA LEU A 199 -3.91 3.68 -13.41
C LEU A 199 -2.93 4.65 -14.14
N PRO A 200 -2.97 5.98 -13.94
CA PRO A 200 -2.07 6.90 -14.63
C PRO A 200 -0.62 6.66 -14.26
N LEU A 201 -0.34 6.35 -12.98
CA LEU A 201 1.01 6.04 -12.52
C LEU A 201 1.54 4.75 -13.19
N ARG A 202 0.70 3.72 -13.30
CA ARG A 202 1.03 2.47 -13.99
C ARG A 202 1.29 2.72 -15.48
N LEU A 203 0.44 3.48 -16.15
CA LEU A 203 0.60 3.82 -17.56
C LEU A 203 1.90 4.59 -17.80
N TRP A 204 2.21 5.56 -16.93
CA TRP A 204 3.48 6.27 -16.97
C TRP A 204 4.68 5.34 -16.77
N LEU A 205 4.58 4.42 -15.81
CA LEU A 205 5.64 3.45 -15.49
C LEU A 205 6.01 2.59 -16.71
N PHE A 206 5.01 2.07 -17.42
CA PHE A 206 5.24 1.20 -18.58
C PHE A 206 5.50 1.94 -19.90
N ARG A 207 5.10 3.22 -20.02
CA ARG A 207 5.39 4.02 -21.23
C ARG A 207 6.71 4.77 -21.15
N ARG A 208 6.98 5.45 -20.03
CA ARG A 208 8.14 6.33 -19.84
C ARG A 208 9.12 5.81 -18.80
N GLY A 209 8.63 5.13 -17.76
CA GLY A 209 9.45 4.59 -16.68
C GLY A 209 10.47 3.55 -17.15
N ALA A 210 10.09 2.68 -18.10
CA ALA A 210 11.00 1.69 -18.68
C ALA A 210 12.17 2.33 -19.45
N GLY A 211 11.91 3.40 -20.21
CA GLY A 211 12.96 4.15 -20.91
C GLY A 211 13.90 4.86 -19.95
N ARG A 212 13.38 5.40 -18.84
CA ARG A 212 14.23 5.98 -17.78
C ARG A 212 15.07 4.92 -17.07
N PHE A 213 14.50 3.76 -16.74
CA PHE A 213 15.24 2.68 -16.10
C PHE A 213 16.41 2.17 -16.96
N ALA A 214 16.22 2.09 -18.28
CA ALA A 214 17.27 1.71 -19.21
C ALA A 214 18.38 2.78 -19.38
N ALA A 215 18.12 4.03 -18.98
CA ALA A 215 19.05 5.15 -19.09
C ALA A 215 19.78 5.48 -17.77
N LEU A 216 19.49 4.76 -16.68
CA LEU A 216 20.18 4.88 -15.38
C LEU A 216 21.55 4.21 -15.40
#